data_AF-A0AAV5XK59-F1
#
_entry.id   AF-A0AAV5XK59-F1
#
_cell.length_a   1.000
_cell.length_b   1.000
_cell.length_c   1.000
_cell.angle_alpha   90.00
_cell.angle_beta   90.00
_cell.angle_gamma   90.00
#
_symmetry.space_group_name_H-M   'P 1'
#
loop_
_entity.id
_entity.type
_entity.pdbx_description
1 polymer ?
#
loop_
_entity_poly.entity_id
_entity_poly.type
_entity_poly.pdbx_seq_one_letter_code
_entity_poly.pdbx_strand_id
1 'polypeptide(L)' 'MSHALAAALASMAVLDERGDAVPLGGQWKSRPVVLTFVRHFG' A
#
# COMPACT_ATOMS: atom_id res chain seq x y z
N MET A 1 7.82 -9.67 -15.28
CA MET A 1 7.60 -8.20 -15.30
C MET A 1 6.56 -7.71 -14.28
N SER A 2 6.39 -8.32 -13.09
CA SER A 2 5.39 -7.87 -12.10
C SER A 2 5.98 -7.17 -10.86
N HIS A 3 7.32 -7.09 -10.72
CA HIS A 3 7.96 -6.59 -9.49
C HIS A 3 8.21 -5.08 -9.45
N ALA A 4 8.28 -4.39 -10.60
CA ALA A 4 8.62 -2.95 -10.62
C ALA A 4 7.54 -2.08 -9.94
N LEU A 5 6.27 -2.38 -10.20
CA LEU A 5 5.15 -1.69 -9.55
C LEU A 5 5.12 -1.97 -8.03
N ALA A 6 5.28 -3.24 -7.64
CA ALA A 6 5.34 -3.60 -6.22
C ALA A 6 6.51 -2.92 -5.49
N ALA A 7 7.68 -2.79 -6.14
CA ALA A 7 8.83 -2.08 -5.60
C ALA A 7 8.57 -0.57 -5.48
N ALA A 8 7.92 0.04 -6.46
CA ALA A 8 7.53 1.45 -6.42
C ALA A 8 6.49 1.73 -5.31
N LEU A 9 5.51 0.84 -5.14
CA LEU A 9 4.52 0.95 -4.07
C LEU A 9 5.15 0.70 -2.69
N ALA A 10 6.17 -0.16 -2.60
CA ALA A 10 6.80 -0.50 -1.32
C ALA A 10 7.49 0.69 -0.62
N SER A 11 7.95 1.69 -1.38
CA SER A 11 8.55 2.91 -0.83
C SER A 11 7.53 3.98 -0.42
N MET A 12 6.25 3.81 -0.76
CA MET A 12 5.21 4.78 -0.42
C MET A 12 4.73 4.64 1.03
N ALA A 13 4.48 5.79 1.66
CA ALA A 13 3.72 5.89 2.90
C ALA A 13 2.29 6.38 2.60
N VAL A 14 1.30 5.73 3.19
CA VAL A 14 -0.11 6.12 3.14
C VAL A 14 -0.62 6.44 4.54
N LEU A 15 -1.78 7.07 4.65
CA LEU A 15 -2.43 7.30 5.93
C LEU A 15 -3.35 6.12 6.25
N ASP A 16 -3.37 5.68 7.50
CA ASP A 16 -4.36 4.75 8.02
C ASP A 16 -5.65 5.46 8.47
N GLU A 17 -6.58 4.73 9.08
CA GLU A 17 -7.85 5.27 9.55
C GLU A 17 -7.73 6.29 10.69
N ARG A 18 -6.56 6.38 11.33
CA ARG A 18 -6.23 7.32 12.42
C ARG A 18 -5.46 8.53 11.93
N GLY A 19 -5.04 8.52 10.65
CA GLY A 19 -4.19 9.54 10.06
C GLY A 19 -2.70 9.31 10.30
N ASP A 20 -2.30 8.14 10.82
CA ASP A 20 -0.90 7.79 11.01
C ASP A 20 -0.27 7.37 9.67
N ALA A 21 0.99 7.76 9.45
CA ALA A 21 1.72 7.39 8.24
C ALA A 21 2.23 5.94 8.33
N VAL A 22 1.78 5.08 7.40
CA VAL A 22 2.12 3.67 7.34
C VAL A 22 2.84 3.34 6.03
N PRO A 23 4.05 2.75 6.07
CA PRO A 23 4.74 2.30 4.86
C PRO A 23 4.07 1.06 4.26
N LEU A 24 3.75 1.10 2.97
CA LEU A 24 3.04 0.02 2.29
C LEU A 24 3.89 -1.26 2.19
N GLY A 25 5.18 -1.13 1.90
CA GLY A 25 6.08 -2.27 1.70
C GLY A 25 6.19 -3.21 2.90
N GLY A 26 5.92 -2.73 4.12
CA GLY A 26 5.90 -3.55 5.32
C GLY A 26 4.76 -4.59 5.33
N GLN A 27 3.64 -4.30 4.66
CA GLN A 27 2.41 -5.09 4.77
C GLN A 27 2.48 -6.44 4.06
N TRP A 28 3.31 -6.55 3.02
CA TRP A 28 3.46 -7.77 2.21
C TRP A 28 4.84 -8.43 2.33
N LYS A 29 5.61 -8.11 3.37
CA LYS A 29 6.90 -8.79 3.62
C LYS A 29 6.73 -10.28 3.95
N SER A 30 5.71 -10.62 4.73
CA SER A 30 5.49 -11.97 5.26
C SER A 30 4.36 -12.74 4.59
N ARG A 31 3.54 -12.06 3.77
CA ARG A 31 2.38 -12.64 3.11
C ARG A 31 1.99 -11.87 1.85
N PRO A 32 1.35 -12.51 0.86
CA PRO A 32 0.70 -11.80 -0.23
C PRO A 32 -0.38 -10.84 0.29
N VAL A 33 -0.54 -9.69 -0.36
CA VAL A 33 -1.55 -8.68 -0.05
C VAL A 33 -2.19 -8.18 -1.33
N VAL A 34 -3.49 -7.86 -1.27
CA VAL A 34 -4.23 -7.21 -2.35
C VAL A 34 -4.48 -5.76 -1.95
N LEU A 35 -4.05 -4.82 -2.80
CA LEU A 35 -4.39 -3.40 -2.67
C LEU A 35 -5.63 -3.10 -3.51
N THR A 36 -6.62 -2.47 -2.89
CA THR A 36 -7.85 -2.03 -3.57
C THR A 36 -7.98 -0.53 -3.48
N PHE A 37 -8.18 0.14 -4.62
CA PHE A 37 -8.41 1.57 -4.68
C PHE A 37 -9.90 1.82 -4.86
N VAL A 38 -10.52 2.47 -3.89
CA VAL A 38 -11.94 2.85 -3.94
C VAL A 38 -12.03 4.36 -3.99
N ARG A 39 -12.77 4.89 -4.97
CA ARG A 39 -13.08 6.32 -5.04
C ARG A 39 -14.35 6.59 -4.26
N HIS A 40 -14.25 7.45 -3.25
CA HIS A 40 -15.41 7.97 -2.52
C HIS A 40 -15.92 9.24 -3.22
N PHE A 41 -17.25 9.39 -3.37
CA PHE A 41 -17.92 10.54 -4.02
C PHE A 41 -18.84 11.32 -3.05
N GLY A 42 -18.61 11.19 -1.75
CA GLY A 42 -19.29 12.00 -0.74
C GLY A 42 -18.74 13.40 -0.61
#